data_AF-A0A822HRA0-F1
#
_entry.id   AF-A0A822HRA0-F1
#
_cell.length_a   1.000
_cell.length_b   1.000
_cell.length_c   1.000
_cell.angle_alpha   90.00
_cell.angle_beta   90.00
_cell.angle_gamma   90.00
#
_symmetry.space_group_name_H-M   'P 1'
#
loop_
_entity.id
_entity.type
_entity.pdbx_description
1 polymer ?
#
loop_
_entity_poly.entity_id
_entity_poly.type
_entity_poly.pdbx_seq_one_letter_code
_entity_poly.pdbx_strand_id
1 'polypeptide(L)' 'LLLNLLIAMMGDTYGNVIEGATQIWHLERARIVFAIENEMSIDERKLDKNKYWTNVDGQRYLQVEEVDKNCFRDINNDDC' A
#
# COMPACT_ATOMS: atom_id res chain seq x y z
N LEU A 1 2.08 -10.90 -39.10
CA LEU A 1 2.70 -11.19 -37.78
C LEU A 1 2.91 -9.92 -36.95
N LEU A 2 3.54 -8.88 -37.49
CA LEU A 2 3.78 -7.62 -36.76
C LEU A 2 2.48 -6.92 -36.30
N LEU A 3 1.45 -6.89 -37.15
CA LEU A 3 0.17 -6.26 -36.84
C LEU A 3 -0.56 -6.94 -35.67
N ASN A 4 -0.45 -8.26 -35.56
CA ASN A 4 -1.11 -9.03 -34.51
C ASN A 4 -0.49 -8.76 -33.13
N LEU A 5 0.84 -8.57 -33.09
CA LEU A 5 1.54 -8.15 -31.87
C LEU A 5 1.16 -6.72 -31.47
N LEU A 6 1.00 -5.83 -32.45
CA LEU A 6 0.63 -4.43 -32.22
C LEU A 6 -0.80 -4.30 -31.67
N ILE A 7 -1.74 -5.07 -32.22
CA ILE A 7 -3.13 -5.14 -31.76
C ILE A 7 -3.21 -5.72 -30.34
N ALA A 8 -2.42 -6.76 -30.04
CA ALA A 8 -2.35 -7.32 -28.69
C ALA A 8 -1.82 -6.29 -27.67
N MET A 9 -0.72 -5.61 -27.95
CA MET A 9 -0.17 -4.57 -27.07
C MET A 9 -1.11 -3.37 -26.90
N MET A 10 -1.85 -2.97 -27.95
CA MET A 10 -2.84 -1.90 -27.85
C MET A 10 -4.05 -2.33 -27.01
N GLY A 11 -4.47 -3.60 -27.10
CA GLY A 11 -5.53 -4.16 -26.25
C GLY A 11 -5.16 -4.22 -24.78
N ASP A 12 -3.92 -4.63 -24.47
CA ASP A 12 -3.43 -4.71 -23.09
C ASP A 12 -3.22 -3.33 -22.45
N THR A 13 -2.75 -2.35 -23.24
CA THR A 13 -2.44 -0.99 -22.75
C THR A 13 -3.67 -0.11 -22.50
N TYR A 14 -4.75 -0.27 -23.27
CA TYR A 14 -5.93 0.60 -23.16
C TYR A 14 -6.82 0.30 -21.95
N GLY A 15 -6.90 -0.96 -21.50
CA GLY A 15 -7.80 -1.35 -20.40
C GLY A 15 -7.09 -1.70 -19.09
N ASN A 16 -5.93 -2.37 -19.16
CA ASN A 16 -5.40 -3.12 -18.02
C ASN A 16 -4.07 -2.57 -17.47
N VAL A 17 -3.31 -1.81 -18.26
CA VAL A 17 -2.00 -1.31 -17.81
C VAL A 17 -2.13 -0.30 -16.67
N ILE A 18 -3.14 0.57 -16.68
CA ILE A 18 -3.20 1.65 -15.69
C ILE A 18 -3.49 1.11 -14.28
N GLU A 19 -4.50 0.25 -14.12
CA GLU A 19 -4.83 -0.33 -12.80
C GLU A 19 -3.90 -1.48 -12.42
N GLY A 20 -3.56 -2.34 -13.38
CA GLY A 20 -2.69 -3.49 -13.15
C GLY A 20 -1.26 -3.09 -12.82
N ALA A 21 -0.70 -2.07 -13.48
CA ALA A 21 0.68 -1.63 -13.20
C ALA A 21 0.82 -1.04 -11.80
N THR A 22 -0.18 -0.29 -11.31
CA THR A 22 -0.15 0.25 -9.94
C THR A 22 -0.17 -0.87 -8.90
N GLN A 23 -1.03 -1.89 -9.08
CA GLN A 23 -1.07 -3.03 -8.17
C GLN A 23 0.24 -3.83 -8.19
N ILE A 24 0.77 -4.12 -9.38
CA ILE A 24 2.06 -4.81 -9.55
C ILE A 24 3.19 -4.01 -8.89
N TRP A 25 3.20 -2.69 -9.07
CA TRP A 25 4.19 -1.81 -8.46
C TRP A 25 4.14 -1.83 -6.93
N HIS A 26 2.94 -1.76 -6.33
CA HIS A 26 2.78 -1.84 -4.88
C HIS A 26 3.23 -3.20 -4.33
N LEU A 27 2.90 -4.29 -5.03
CA LEU A 27 3.29 -5.64 -4.64
C LEU A 27 4.82 -5.81 -4.68
N GLU A 28 5.46 -5.38 -5.77
CA GLU A 28 6.91 -5.52 -5.91
C GLU A 28 7.65 -4.66 -4.88
N ARG A 29 7.14 -3.45 -4.61
CA ARG A 29 7.65 -2.60 -3.54
C ARG A 29 7.55 -3.28 -2.18
N ALA A 30 6.41 -3.90 -1.85
CA ALA A 30 6.25 -4.64 -0.60
C ALA A 30 7.22 -5.82 -0.51
N ARG A 31 7.43 -6.54 -1.62
CA ARG A 31 8.37 -7.66 -1.71
C ARG A 31 9.81 -7.23 -1.45
N ILE A 32 10.24 -6.12 -2.03
CA ILE A 32 11.58 -5.56 -1.82
C ILE A 32 11.77 -5.17 -0.35
N VAL A 33 10.79 -4.47 0.25
CA VAL A 33 10.85 -4.09 1.66
C VAL A 33 10.96 -5.32 2.56
N PHE A 34 10.17 -6.36 2.29
CA PHE A 34 10.23 -7.61 3.04
C PHE A 34 11.57 -8.32 2.89
N ALA A 35 12.16 -8.33 1.69
CA ALA A 35 13.48 -8.93 1.47
C ALA A 35 14.57 -8.19 2.27
N ILE A 36 14.53 -6.85 2.28
CA ILE A 36 15.45 -6.01 3.06
C ILE A 36 15.28 -6.26 4.55
N GLU A 37 14.04 -6.30 5.05
CA GLU A 37 13.77 -6.63 6.45
C GLU A 37 14.26 -8.04 6.80
N ASN A 38 14.12 -8.99 5.89
CA ASN A 38 14.56 -10.37 6.11
C ASN A 38 16.08 -10.49 6.28
N GLU A 39 16.85 -9.71 5.52
CA GLU A 39 18.31 -9.66 5.60
C GLU A 39 18.83 -8.87 6.81
N MET A 40 17.99 -8.07 7.45
CA MET A 40 18.34 -7.26 8.63
C MET A 40 18.46 -8.11 9.91
N SER A 41 19.45 -7.81 10.76
CA SER A 41 19.66 -8.52 12.03
C SER A 41 18.51 -8.27 13.02
N ILE A 42 18.25 -9.23 13.93
CA ILE A 42 17.21 -9.14 14.97
C ILE A 42 17.39 -7.87 15.82
N ASP A 43 18.63 -7.46 16.05
CA ASP A 43 18.96 -6.27 16.86
C ASP A 43 18.67 -4.97 16.11
N GLU A 44 18.81 -4.97 14.79
CA GLU A 44 18.50 -3.83 13.93
C GLU A 44 16.98 -3.68 13.71
N ARG A 45 16.23 -4.79 13.66
CA ARG A 45 14.76 -4.78 13.61
C ARG A 45 14.10 -4.22 14.87
N LYS A 46 14.77 -4.33 16.03
CA LYS A 46 14.27 -3.82 17.32
C LYS A 46 14.55 -2.34 17.54
N LEU A 47 15.35 -1.70 16.68
CA LEU A 47 15.57 -0.26 16.76
C LEU A 47 14.23 0.45 16.55
N ASP A 48 13.86 1.27 17.53
CA ASP A 48 12.57 1.95 17.61
C ASP A 48 12.50 3.14 16.63
N LYS A 49 12.73 2.89 15.33
CA LYS A 49 12.58 3.85 14.23
C LYS A 49 11.11 4.19 13.94
N ASN A 50 10.23 3.77 14.83
CA ASN A 50 8.81 3.57 14.61
C ASN A 50 8.01 4.77 15.10
N LYS A 51 8.30 5.94 14.50
CA LYS A 51 7.73 7.25 14.84
C LYS A 51 6.19 7.30 14.91
N TYR A 52 5.50 6.38 14.24
CA TYR A 52 4.03 6.36 14.10
C TYR A 52 3.36 5.18 14.81
N TRP A 53 4.09 4.44 15.64
CA TRP A 53 3.50 3.36 16.42
C TRP A 53 2.94 3.90 17.73
N THR A 54 1.68 3.58 18.01
CA THR A 54 0.99 3.95 19.25
C THR A 54 0.64 2.70 20.04
N ASN A 55 0.92 2.70 21.34
CA ASN A 55 0.54 1.60 22.22
C ASN A 55 -0.81 1.92 22.88
N VAL A 56 -1.83 1.11 22.62
CA VAL A 56 -3.14 1.19 23.29
C VAL A 56 -3.39 -0.17 23.95
N ASP A 57 -3.67 -0.17 25.26
CA ASP A 57 -3.94 -1.38 26.05
C ASP A 57 -2.91 -2.52 25.90
N GLY A 58 -1.62 -2.16 25.79
CA GLY A 58 -0.52 -3.12 25.67
C GLY A 58 -0.35 -3.74 24.27
N GLN A 59 -1.14 -3.32 23.29
CA GLN A 59 -1.01 -3.71 21.89
C GLN A 59 -0.41 -2.57 21.06
N ARG A 60 0.41 -2.92 20.06
CA ARG A 60 1.03 -1.94 19.15
C ARG A 60 0.12 -1.70 17.95
N TYR A 61 -0.27 -0.45 17.74
CA TYR A 61 -1.06 0.00 16.60
C TYR A 61 -0.23 0.92 15.70
N LEU A 62 -0.52 0.90 14.40
CA LEU A 62 0.01 1.86 13.44
C LEU A 62 -0.99 3.01 13.31
N GLN A 63 -0.56 4.24 13.59
CA GLN A 63 -1.39 5.42 13.39
C GLN A 63 -1.53 5.71 11.89
N VAL A 64 -2.77 5.81 11.41
CA VAL A 64 -3.10 6.18 10.04
C VAL A 64 -3.98 7.43 10.10
N GLU A 65 -3.58 8.48 9.37
CA GLU A 65 -4.41 9.66 9.18
C GLU A 65 -5.19 9.50 7.88
N GLU A 66 -6.50 9.34 7.97
CA GLU A 66 -7.40 9.34 6.83
C GLU A 66 -8.21 10.63 6.82
N VAL A 67 -8.35 11.24 5.65
CA VAL A 67 -9.16 12.43 5.44
C VAL A 67 -10.35 12.03 4.60
N ASP A 68 -11.47 11.71 5.24
CA ASP A 68 -12.74 11.53 4.55
C ASP A 68 -13.54 12.83 4.51
N LYS A 69 -13.76 13.37 3.31
CA LYS A 69 -14.48 14.62 3.07
C LYS A 69 -15.95 14.55 3.48
N ASN A 70 -16.52 13.35 3.60
CA ASN A 70 -17.93 13.15 3.93
C ASN A 70 -18.15 13.01 5.45
N CYS A 71 -17.17 12.53 6.19
CA CYS A 71 -17.20 12.38 7.66
C CYS A 71 -17.11 13.72 8.43
N PHE A 72 -16.70 14.83 7.78
CA PHE A 72 -16.51 16.12 8.47
C PHE A 72 -17.80 16.87 8.84
N ARG A 73 -19.01 16.39 8.49
CA ARG A 73 -20.22 17.22 8.59
C ARG A 73 -21.43 16.69 9.35
N ASP A 74 -21.49 15.43 9.75
CA ASP A 74 -22.67 14.92 10.46
C ASP A 74 -22.33 14.52 11.89
N ILE A 75 -22.49 15.49 12.80
CA ILE A 75 -22.42 15.31 14.27
C ILE A 75 -23.55 14.39 14.79
N ASN A 76 -24.43 13.88 13.92
CA ASN A 76 -25.69 13.22 14.33
C ASN A 76 -25.96 11.85 13.70
N ASN A 77 -25.01 11.19 13.03
CA ASN A 77 -25.18 9.79 12.65
C ASN A 77 -23.96 8.98 13.09
N ASP A 78 -24.20 8.07 14.04
CA ASP A 78 -23.26 7.10 14.60
C ASP A 78 -22.83 6.01 13.59
N ASP A 79 -22.80 6.31 12.30
CA ASP A 79 -22.24 5.43 11.27
C ASP A 79 -20.92 6.05 10.77
N CYS A 80 -19.94 6.03 11.68
CA CYS A 80 -18.53 5.86 11.33
C CYS A 80 -18.15 4.41 11.60
#